data_AF-A0A432QGD6-F1
#
_entry.id   AF-A0A432QGD6-F1
#
_cell.length_a   1.000
_cell.length_b   1.000
_cell.length_c   1.000
_cell.angle_alpha   90.00
_cell.angle_beta   90.00
_cell.angle_gamma   90.00
#
_symmetry.space_group_name_H-M   'P 1'
#
loop_
_entity.id
_entity.type
_entity.pdbx_description
1 polymer ?
#
loop_
_entity_poly.entity_id
_entity_poly.type
_entity_poly.pdbx_seq_one_letter_code
_entity_poly.pdbx_strand_id
1 'polypeptide(L)' 'YDGRFWGFVDLNAVRGKAFIIYWSWDLRKPLLSVDRFTSIRWNRIGHLVH' A
#
# COMPACT_ATOMS: atom_id res chain seq x y z
N TYR A 1 -11.47 -1.21 -9.73
CA TYR A 1 -11.94 -2.56 -10.14
C TYR A 1 -11.88 -3.44 -8.93
N ASP A 2 -13.02 -4.05 -8.56
CA ASP A 2 -13.23 -4.74 -7.29
C ASP A 2 -14.33 -5.80 -7.48
N GLY A 3 -14.51 -6.73 -6.53
CA GLY A 3 -15.38 -7.92 -6.63
C GLY A 3 -16.83 -7.65 -7.07
N ARG A 4 -17.33 -6.42 -6.93
CA ARG A 4 -18.61 -5.97 -7.49
C ARG A 4 -18.76 -6.17 -9.00
N PHE A 5 -17.64 -6.27 -9.73
CA PHE A 5 -17.64 -6.51 -11.18
C PHE A 5 -17.32 -7.98 -11.55
N TRP A 6 -16.79 -8.78 -10.61
CA TRP A 6 -16.23 -10.12 -10.90
C TRP A 6 -16.88 -11.26 -10.08
N GLY A 7 -17.78 -10.95 -9.14
CA GLY A 7 -18.40 -11.93 -8.24
C GLY A 7 -17.50 -12.29 -7.05
N PHE A 8 -17.86 -13.37 -6.35
CA PHE A 8 -17.13 -13.84 -5.17
C PHE A 8 -15.81 -14.52 -5.57
N VAL A 9 -14.74 -14.25 -4.80
CA VAL A 9 -13.43 -14.87 -4.98
C VAL A 9 -13.36 -16.18 -4.18
N ASP A 10 -12.89 -17.25 -4.81
CA ASP A 10 -12.66 -18.55 -4.17
C ASP A 10 -11.61 -18.42 -3.04
N LEU A 11 -11.87 -19.08 -1.91
CA LEU A 11 -10.99 -19.08 -0.74
C LEU A 11 -9.57 -19.56 -1.04
N ASN A 12 -9.41 -20.46 -2.02
CA ASN A 12 -8.10 -20.97 -2.44
C ASN A 12 -7.24 -19.89 -3.13
N ALA A 13 -7.86 -18.82 -3.65
CA ALA A 13 -7.15 -17.69 -4.23
C ALA A 13 -6.65 -16.69 -3.17
N VAL A 14 -7.08 -16.83 -1.91
CA VAL A 14 -6.67 -15.95 -0.82
C VAL A 14 -5.31 -16.39 -0.29
N ARG A 15 -4.25 -15.72 -0.73
CA ARG A 15 -2.86 -16.02 -0.29
C ARG A 15 -2.55 -15.62 1.16
N GLY A 16 -3.32 -14.71 1.75
CA GLY A 16 -3.12 -14.27 3.12
C GLY A 16 -3.63 -12.85 3.38
N LYS A 17 -3.58 -12.42 4.64
CA LYS A 17 -3.93 -11.07 5.06
C LYS A 17 -2.70 -10.18 5.07
N ALA A 18 -2.82 -8.95 4.57
CA ALA A 18 -1.78 -7.96 4.78
C ALA A 18 -1.66 -7.70 6.29
N PHE A 19 -0.45 -7.86 6.84
CA PHE A 19 -0.23 -7.77 8.29
C PHE A 19 0.41 -6.43 8.68
N ILE A 20 1.46 -6.00 7.98
CA ILE A 20 2.21 -4.78 8.31
C ILE A 20 2.54 -3.99 7.04
N ILE A 21 2.37 -2.67 7.10
CA ILE A 21 2.96 -1.75 6.13
C ILE A 21 4.40 -1.48 6.57
N TYR A 22 5.37 -2.06 5.85
CA TYR A 22 6.79 -1.88 6.17
C TYR A 22 7.41 -0.68 5.44
N TRP A 23 6.81 -0.24 4.33
CA TRP A 23 7.35 0.84 3.51
C TRP A 23 6.25 1.61 2.80
N SER A 24 6.35 2.94 2.79
CA SER A 24 5.40 3.81 2.09
C SER A 24 6.09 5.04 1.53
N TRP A 25 5.98 5.23 0.21
CA TRP A 25 6.62 6.32 -0.52
C TRP A 25 5.60 7.05 -1.39
N ASP A 26 5.60 8.39 -1.34
CA ASP A 26 4.71 9.22 -2.14
C ASP A 26 5.36 9.64 -3.47
N LEU A 27 5.02 8.94 -4.54
CA LEU A 27 5.57 9.13 -5.88
C LEU A 27 4.92 10.28 -6.66
N ARG A 28 3.94 10.99 -6.09
CA ARG A 28 3.23 12.07 -6.79
C ARG A 28 4.04 13.37 -6.91
N LYS A 29 5.18 13.47 -6.22
CA LYS A 29 6.02 14.67 -6.25
C LYS A 29 7.05 14.65 -7.41
N PRO A 30 7.38 15.80 -8.02
CA PRO A 30 8.33 15.89 -9.14
C PRO A 30 9.68 15.25 -8.83
N LEU A 31 10.34 14.71 -9.87
CA LEU A 31 11.57 13.91 -9.74
C LEU A 31 12.76 14.67 -9.13
N LEU A 32 12.83 15.99 -9.37
CA LEU A 32 13.95 16.86 -9.01
C LEU A 32 13.67 17.78 -7.81
N SER A 33 12.55 17.58 -7.11
CA SER A 33 12.22 18.39 -5.94
C SER A 33 12.86 17.84 -4.66
N VAL A 34 13.42 18.72 -3.82
CA VAL A 34 13.98 18.38 -2.49
C VAL A 34 12.95 17.64 -1.62
N ASP A 35 11.67 17.95 -1.85
CA ASP A 35 10.49 17.33 -1.25
C ASP A 35 10.32 15.84 -1.57
N ARG A 36 11.01 15.31 -2.60
CA ARG A 36 11.02 13.88 -2.92
C ARG A 36 11.81 13.07 -1.90
N PHE A 37 12.89 13.63 -1.36
CA PHE A 37 13.69 12.95 -0.33
C PHE A 37 12.97 12.93 1.02
N THR A 38 12.11 13.92 1.29
CA THR A 38 11.25 13.96 2.49
C THR A 38 9.90 13.24 2.31
N SER A 39 9.58 12.78 1.10
CA SER A 39 8.30 12.11 0.79
C SER A 39 8.17 10.68 1.34
N ILE A 40 9.22 10.15 1.97
CA ILE A 40 9.17 8.87 2.67
C ILE A 40 8.31 9.05 3.93
N ARG A 41 7.19 8.33 4.00
CA ARG A 41 6.22 8.45 5.09
C ARG A 41 6.59 7.51 6.23
N TRP A 42 7.60 7.88 7.00
CA TRP A 42 8.11 7.12 8.15
C TRP A 42 7.00 6.77 9.17
N ASN A 43 6.01 7.65 9.35
CA ASN A 43 4.87 7.45 10.26
C ASN A 43 3.95 6.27 9.90
N ARG A 44 4.14 5.64 8.73
CA ARG A 44 3.37 4.45 8.29
C ARG A 44 4.14 3.15 8.46
N ILE A 45 5.43 3.20 8.77
CA ILE A 45 6.26 2.01 8.98
C ILE A 45 5.84 1.35 10.29
N GLY A 46 5.49 0.07 10.23
CA GLY A 46 5.02 -0.69 11.40
C GLY A 46 3.52 -0.56 11.67
N HIS A 47 2.78 0.14 10.82
CA HIS A 47 1.32 0.19 10.96
C HIS A 47 0.73 -1.19 10.63
N LEU A 48 0.04 -1.77 11.60
CA LEU A 48 -0.70 -3.02 11.43
C LEU A 48 -1.90 -2.75 10.53
N VAL A 49 -2.11 -3.62 9.55
CA VAL A 49 -3.30 -3.60 8.70
C VAL A 49 -4.30 -4.55 9.35
N HIS A 50 -5.44 -4.02 9.79
CA HIS A 50 -6.53 -4.78 10.40
C HIS A 50 -7.67 -4.97 9.40
#